data_AF-A0A642PX23-F1
#
_entry.id   AF-A0A642PX23-F1
#
_cell.length_a   1.000
_cell.length_b   1.000
_cell.length_c   1.000
_cell.angle_alpha   90.00
_cell.angle_beta   90.00
_cell.angle_gamma   90.00
#
_symmetry.space_group_name_H-M   'P 1'
#
loop_
_entity.id
_entity.type
_entity.pdbx_description
1 polymer ?
#
loop_
_entity_poly.entity_id
_entity_poly.type
_entity_poly.pdbx_seq_one_letter_code
_entity_poly.pdbx_strand_id
1 'polypeptide(L)'
;MKQLLLSLVFCGLALSTHAQNSGQDSYVKFQAPTVASFMKYIDHPVGLFHGNPEISHTLYTLKDGAVELPITLQYNASGIKVTEEASQVGLGWNLSAGGMIVQNAVGKLDKEEDYNITYISDYPQGSFPAYTNSFSRLGDIRKYETYYPLAELKR
;
A
#
# COMPACT_ATOMS: atom_id res chain seq x y z
N MET A 1 -58.32 -25.74 -13.33
CA MET A 1 -57.00 -26.31 -13.67
C MET A 1 -56.05 -25.30 -14.32
N LYS A 2 -56.48 -24.52 -15.33
CA LYS A 2 -55.62 -23.54 -16.03
C LYS A 2 -55.03 -22.43 -15.11
N GLN A 3 -55.81 -21.94 -14.14
CA GLN A 3 -55.37 -20.90 -13.20
C GLN A 3 -54.30 -21.39 -12.20
N LEU A 4 -54.35 -22.67 -11.83
CA LEU A 4 -53.37 -23.33 -10.95
C LEU A 4 -52.03 -23.55 -11.66
N LEU A 5 -52.09 -23.83 -12.97
CA LEU A 5 -50.89 -24.01 -13.79
C LEU A 5 -50.19 -22.67 -14.06
N LEU A 6 -50.96 -21.59 -14.24
CA LEU A 6 -50.42 -20.23 -14.39
C LEU A 6 -49.70 -19.73 -13.13
N SER A 7 -50.23 -20.02 -11.94
CA SER A 7 -49.60 -19.60 -10.67
C SER A 7 -48.31 -20.36 -10.37
N LEU A 8 -48.21 -21.62 -10.79
CA LEU A 8 -47.01 -22.44 -10.58
C LEU A 8 -45.83 -21.95 -11.45
N VAL A 9 -46.12 -21.52 -12.69
CA VAL A 9 -45.11 -20.93 -13.59
C VAL A 9 -44.64 -19.56 -13.08
N PHE A 10 -45.55 -18.74 -12.56
CA PHE A 10 -45.20 -17.45 -11.96
C PHE A 10 -44.33 -17.61 -10.69
N CYS A 11 -44.58 -18.66 -9.90
CA CYS A 11 -43.78 -18.99 -8.73
C CYS A 11 -42.36 -19.47 -9.09
N GLY A 12 -42.20 -20.28 -10.15
CA GLY A 12 -40.89 -20.72 -10.64
C GLY A 12 -39.99 -19.57 -11.12
N LEU A 13 -40.58 -18.55 -11.74
CA LEU A 13 -39.85 -17.34 -12.17
C LEU A 13 -39.42 -16.45 -11.00
N ALA A 14 -40.17 -16.43 -9.90
CA ALA A 14 -39.82 -15.66 -8.70
C ALA A 14 -38.66 -16.26 -7.89
N LEU A 15 -38.35 -17.55 -8.09
CA LEU A 15 -37.33 -18.28 -7.31
C LEU A 15 -35.90 -18.20 -7.87
N SER A 16 -35.67 -17.53 -9.00
CA SER A 16 -34.38 -17.53 -9.70
C SER A 16 -33.51 -16.29 -9.43
N THR A 17 -33.76 -15.52 -8.37
CA THR A 17 -32.97 -14.33 -8.06
C THR A 17 -31.74 -14.68 -7.23
N HIS A 18 -30.59 -14.83 -7.91
CA HIS A 18 -29.30 -14.80 -7.25
C HIS A 18 -28.88 -13.34 -7.04
N ALA A 19 -28.89 -12.88 -5.79
CA ALA A 19 -28.17 -11.66 -5.42
C ALA A 19 -26.70 -12.03 -5.24
N GLN A 20 -25.86 -11.71 -6.22
CA GLN A 20 -24.41 -11.83 -6.06
C GLN A 20 -23.96 -10.68 -5.16
N ASN A 21 -23.94 -10.92 -3.85
CA ASN A 21 -23.18 -10.05 -2.96
C ASN A 21 -21.71 -10.45 -3.15
N SER A 22 -21.09 -9.91 -4.20
CA SER A 22 -19.63 -9.85 -4.25
C SER A 22 -19.24 -8.93 -3.11
N GLY A 23 -19.00 -9.51 -1.92
CA GLY A 23 -18.40 -8.80 -0.81
C GLY A 23 -17.12 -8.19 -1.35
N GLN A 24 -17.18 -6.91 -1.72
CA GLN A 24 -15.97 -6.11 -1.77
C GLN A 24 -15.57 -6.01 -0.31
N ASP A 25 -14.64 -6.88 0.09
CA ASP A 25 -13.83 -6.66 1.27
C ASP A 25 -13.27 -5.24 1.13
N SER A 26 -14.01 -4.31 1.72
CA SER A 26 -13.68 -2.91 1.71
C SER A 26 -12.60 -2.79 2.76
N TYR A 27 -11.37 -3.06 2.34
CA TYR A 27 -10.20 -2.85 3.18
C TYR A 27 -10.28 -1.39 3.62
N VAL A 28 -10.57 -1.17 4.90
CA VAL A 28 -10.64 0.17 5.43
C VAL A 28 -9.23 0.72 5.36
N LYS A 29 -9.02 1.67 4.44
CA LYS A 29 -7.71 2.22 4.12
C LYS A 29 -7.29 3.21 5.20
N PHE A 30 -6.86 2.70 6.35
CA PHE A 30 -6.15 3.50 7.35
C PHE A 30 -4.70 3.62 6.92
N GLN A 31 -4.25 4.82 6.62
CA GLN A 31 -2.85 5.12 6.36
C GLN A 31 -2.28 5.83 7.58
N ALA A 32 -1.03 5.51 7.93
CA ALA A 32 -0.31 6.31 8.93
C ALA A 32 -0.27 7.79 8.48
N PRO A 33 -0.35 8.77 9.40
CA PRO A 33 -0.41 10.19 9.04
C PRO A 33 0.75 10.66 8.14
N THR A 34 1.96 10.17 8.40
CA THR A 34 3.15 10.44 7.55
C THR A 34 3.00 9.86 6.15
N VAL A 35 2.39 8.69 6.01
CA VAL A 35 2.12 8.05 4.72
C VAL A 35 1.06 8.82 3.95
N ALA A 36 -0.02 9.23 4.64
CA ALA A 36 -1.09 10.02 4.05
C ALA A 36 -0.59 11.39 3.56
N SER A 37 0.25 12.08 4.33
CA SER A 37 0.82 13.38 3.92
C SER A 37 1.77 13.25 2.73
N PHE A 38 2.50 12.14 2.63
CA PHE A 38 3.36 11.84 1.48
C PHE A 38 2.55 11.51 0.23
N MET A 39 1.54 10.65 0.36
CA MET A 39 0.65 10.30 -0.76
C MET A 39 -0.07 11.52 -1.33
N LYS A 40 -0.46 12.48 -0.48
CA LYS A 40 -1.01 13.77 -0.91
C LYS A 40 -0.07 14.53 -1.85
N TYR A 41 1.24 14.43 -1.66
CA TYR A 41 2.24 15.07 -2.53
C TYR A 41 2.38 14.35 -3.89
N ILE A 42 2.19 13.04 -3.91
CA ILE A 42 2.17 12.24 -5.15
C ILE A 42 0.89 12.52 -5.95
N ASP A 43 -0.27 12.50 -5.28
CA ASP A 43 -1.58 12.69 -5.91
C ASP A 43 -1.78 14.14 -6.37
N HIS A 44 -1.18 15.11 -5.67
CA HIS A 44 -1.29 16.53 -5.96
C HIS A 44 0.10 17.19 -5.94
N PRO A 45 0.82 17.17 -7.07
CA PRO A 45 2.13 17.80 -7.14
C PRO A 45 1.98 19.31 -6.94
N VAL A 46 2.87 19.87 -6.11
CA VAL A 46 2.95 21.32 -5.94
C VAL A 46 3.56 21.95 -7.19
N GLY A 47 3.06 23.12 -7.57
CA GLY A 47 3.56 23.82 -8.74
C GLY A 47 2.80 25.10 -9.02
N LEU A 48 3.48 26.05 -9.66
CA LEU A 48 2.91 27.35 -10.03
C LEU A 48 1.63 27.21 -10.88
N PHE A 49 1.53 26.16 -11.71
CA PHE A 49 0.35 25.87 -12.53
C PHE A 49 -0.89 25.50 -11.69
N HIS A 50 -0.69 24.88 -10.52
CA HIS A 50 -1.78 24.54 -9.60
C HIS A 50 -2.12 25.69 -8.63
N GLY A 51 -1.40 26.82 -8.71
CA GLY A 51 -1.58 27.96 -7.81
C GLY A 51 -0.99 27.73 -6.41
N ASN A 52 -0.12 26.74 -6.25
CA ASN A 52 0.53 26.42 -4.97
C ASN A 52 2.05 26.61 -5.07
N PRO A 53 2.66 27.43 -4.19
CA PRO A 53 4.11 27.55 -4.17
C PRO A 53 4.74 26.26 -3.66
N GLU A 54 5.85 25.86 -4.28
CA GLU A 54 6.69 24.80 -3.77
C GLU A 54 7.54 25.35 -2.61
N ILE A 55 7.32 24.82 -1.40
CA ILE A 55 8.05 25.20 -0.20
C ILE A 55 8.86 24.00 0.26
N SER A 56 10.17 24.04 0.01
CA SER A 56 11.11 22.98 0.40
C SER A 56 12.36 23.58 1.05
N HIS A 57 12.84 22.94 2.12
CA HIS A 57 14.04 23.33 2.85
C HIS A 57 14.91 22.12 3.14
N THR A 58 16.19 22.19 2.78
CA THR A 58 17.15 21.12 3.10
C THR A 58 17.65 21.31 4.52
N LEU A 59 17.35 20.35 5.41
CA LEU A 59 17.78 20.40 6.80
C LEU A 59 19.24 19.99 6.94
N TYR A 60 19.62 18.92 6.25
CA TYR A 60 20.95 18.36 6.32
C TYR A 60 21.22 17.49 5.10
N THR A 61 22.46 17.46 4.63
CA THR A 61 22.87 16.51 3.59
C THR A 61 23.84 15.53 4.21
N LEU A 62 23.41 14.28 4.37
CA LEU A 62 24.27 13.20 4.84
C LEU A 62 25.20 12.80 3.70
N LYS A 63 26.50 12.86 3.96
CA LYS A 63 27.53 12.49 2.99
C LYS A 63 28.31 11.30 3.52
N ASP A 64 28.33 10.21 2.77
CA ASP A 64 29.16 9.05 3.03
C ASP A 64 29.87 8.62 1.74
N GLY A 65 31.17 8.91 1.66
CA GLY A 65 31.98 8.66 0.46
C GLY A 65 31.42 9.35 -0.78
N ALA A 66 30.95 8.55 -1.75
CA ALA A 66 30.36 9.02 -3.00
C ALA A 66 28.84 9.19 -2.96
N VAL A 67 28.19 8.84 -1.84
CA VAL A 67 26.73 8.91 -1.68
C VAL A 67 26.36 10.17 -0.91
N GLU A 68 25.51 11.00 -1.51
CA GLU A 68 24.92 12.16 -0.88
C GLU A 68 23.41 11.95 -0.73
N LEU A 69 22.91 11.99 0.51
CA LEU A 69 21.50 11.90 0.83
C LEU A 69 21.02 13.22 1.46
N PRO A 70 20.34 14.10 0.70
CA PRO A 70 19.74 15.29 1.25
C PRO A 70 18.47 14.94 2.04
N ILE A 71 18.44 15.34 3.31
CA ILE A 71 17.27 15.31 4.19
C ILE A 71 16.51 16.62 3.98
N THR A 72 15.35 16.54 3.34
CA THR A 72 14.55 17.71 2.97
C THR A 72 13.21 17.72 3.69
N LEU A 73 12.79 18.92 4.11
CA LEU A 73 11.50 19.20 4.70
C LEU A 73 10.65 19.94 3.66
N GLN A 74 9.45 19.45 3.40
CA GLN A 74 8.57 19.94 2.35
C GLN A 74 7.21 20.29 2.95
N TYR A 75 6.65 21.43 2.57
CA TYR A 75 5.33 21.88 3.02
C TYR A 75 4.33 21.90 1.88
N ASN A 76 3.14 21.33 2.12
CA ASN A 76 2.04 21.35 1.15
C ASN A 76 1.14 22.58 1.40
N ALA A 77 1.21 23.56 0.49
CA ALA A 77 0.44 24.80 0.56
C ALA A 77 -0.98 24.69 -0.05
N SER A 78 -1.48 23.50 -0.42
CA SER A 78 -2.84 23.29 -0.95
C SER A 78 -3.96 23.35 0.09
N GLY A 79 -3.64 23.80 1.30
CA GLY A 79 -4.57 23.89 2.42
C GLY A 79 -4.58 22.62 3.27
N ILE A 80 -4.95 22.81 4.53
CA ILE A 80 -5.04 21.78 5.56
C ILE A 80 -6.52 21.50 5.81
N LYS A 81 -6.93 20.24 5.66
CA LYS A 81 -8.31 19.83 5.98
C LYS A 81 -8.48 19.71 7.49
N VAL A 82 -9.68 19.99 8.01
CA VAL A 82 -9.98 19.85 9.46
C VAL A 82 -9.76 18.41 9.95
N THR A 83 -9.98 17.43 9.07
CA THR A 83 -9.78 16.00 9.35
C THR A 83 -8.36 15.52 9.03
N GLU A 84 -7.42 16.42 8.70
CA GLU A 84 -6.05 16.05 8.37
C GLU A 84 -5.24 15.81 9.64
N GLU A 85 -4.62 14.63 9.74
CA GLU A 85 -3.73 14.30 10.85
C GLU A 85 -2.31 14.80 10.60
N ALA A 86 -1.63 15.23 11.67
CA ALA A 86 -0.26 15.71 11.57
C ALA A 86 0.71 14.56 11.27
N SER A 87 1.67 14.78 10.38
CA SER A 87 2.77 13.83 10.17
C SER A 87 3.72 13.84 11.37
N GLN A 88 4.73 12.97 11.35
CA GLN A 88 5.81 12.97 12.34
C GLN A 88 6.56 14.31 12.48
N VAL A 89 6.50 15.18 11.46
CA VAL A 89 7.13 16.51 11.45
C VAL A 89 6.14 17.66 11.54
N GLY A 90 4.84 17.36 11.70
CA GLY A 90 3.79 18.35 11.90
C GLY A 90 2.74 18.39 10.79
N LEU A 91 1.76 19.26 10.96
CA LEU A 91 0.62 19.38 10.06
C LEU A 91 1.02 20.04 8.73
N GLY A 92 0.70 19.38 7.61
CA GLY A 92 1.08 19.86 6.27
C GLY A 92 2.57 19.72 5.92
N TRP A 93 3.38 19.22 6.84
CA TRP A 93 4.82 19.00 6.65
C TRP A 93 5.12 17.54 6.29
N ASN A 94 6.11 17.33 5.44
CA ASN A 94 6.63 16.02 5.07
C ASN A 94 8.16 16.03 5.12
N LEU A 95 8.75 14.95 5.64
CA LEU A 95 10.20 14.76 5.72
C LEU A 95 10.64 13.69 4.72
N SER A 96 11.50 14.07 3.78
CA SER A 96 12.16 13.15 2.86
C SER A 96 13.60 12.91 3.32
N ALA A 97 13.92 11.69 3.75
CA ALA A 97 15.19 11.35 4.39
C ALA A 97 15.75 9.97 3.96
N GLY A 98 15.63 9.60 2.68
CA GLY A 98 16.11 8.29 2.19
C GLY A 98 15.05 7.40 1.55
N GLY A 99 13.83 7.91 1.39
CA GLY A 99 12.72 7.21 0.73
C GLY A 99 11.77 6.54 1.72
N MET A 100 10.56 6.27 1.24
CA MET A 100 9.50 5.59 1.99
C MET A 100 8.86 4.54 1.08
N ILE A 101 8.63 3.34 1.63
CA ILE A 101 7.90 2.29 0.94
C ILE A 101 6.45 2.35 1.40
N VAL A 102 5.54 2.58 0.45
CA VAL A 102 4.09 2.61 0.71
C VAL A 102 3.40 1.74 -0.31
N GLN A 103 2.47 0.90 0.16
CA GLN A 103 1.56 0.16 -0.70
C GLN A 103 0.18 0.82 -0.68
N ASN A 104 -0.33 1.16 -1.87
CA ASN A 104 -1.69 1.64 -2.06
C ASN A 104 -2.42 0.64 -2.96
N ALA A 105 -3.20 -0.27 -2.37
CA ALA A 105 -4.00 -1.21 -3.14
C ALA A 105 -5.24 -0.50 -3.73
N VAL A 106 -5.43 -0.65 -5.04
CA VAL A 106 -6.63 -0.21 -5.74
C VAL A 106 -7.49 -1.45 -6.02
N GLY A 107 -8.52 -1.66 -5.21
CA GLY A 107 -9.35 -2.87 -5.26
C GLY A 107 -8.96 -3.86 -4.16
N LYS A 108 -8.86 -5.16 -4.49
CA LYS A 108 -8.37 -6.16 -3.55
C LYS A 108 -6.86 -6.00 -3.41
N LEU A 109 -6.36 -6.08 -2.18
CA LEU A 109 -4.93 -6.18 -1.96
C LEU A 109 -4.48 -7.52 -2.56
N ASP A 110 -3.45 -7.48 -3.41
CA ASP A 110 -2.83 -8.69 -3.92
C ASP A 110 -2.33 -9.50 -2.72
N LYS A 111 -3.01 -10.61 -2.44
CA LYS A 111 -2.61 -11.54 -1.38
C LYS A 111 -1.70 -12.59 -1.98
N GLU A 112 -0.86 -13.16 -1.14
CA GLU A 112 0.03 -14.26 -1.53
C GLU A 112 -0.75 -15.45 -2.12
N GLU A 113 -2.01 -15.65 -1.70
CA GLU A 113 -2.95 -16.65 -2.23
C GLU A 113 -3.40 -16.39 -3.69
N ASP A 114 -3.32 -15.15 -4.19
CA ASP A 114 -3.68 -14.80 -5.57
C ASP A 114 -2.60 -15.25 -6.57
N TYR A 115 -1.38 -15.46 -6.08
CA TYR A 115 -0.28 -16.04 -6.83
C TYR A 115 -0.17 -17.50 -6.44
N ASN A 116 -0.32 -18.43 -7.38
CA ASN A 116 -0.18 -19.87 -7.14
C ASN A 116 1.29 -20.26 -6.86
N ILE A 117 1.91 -19.62 -5.85
CA ILE A 117 3.28 -19.77 -5.43
C ILE A 117 3.24 -20.49 -4.08
N THR A 118 3.67 -21.74 -4.07
CA THR A 118 3.71 -22.55 -2.84
C THR A 118 4.92 -22.10 -2.01
N TYR A 119 4.75 -21.08 -1.17
CA TYR A 119 5.74 -20.78 -0.14
C TYR A 119 5.60 -21.80 1.00
N ILE A 120 6.63 -22.61 1.22
CA ILE A 120 6.76 -23.39 2.45
C ILE A 120 7.17 -22.40 3.53
N SER A 121 6.18 -21.83 4.24
CA SER A 121 6.43 -20.97 5.39
C SER A 121 6.53 -21.83 6.65
N ASP A 122 7.69 -21.80 7.31
CA ASP A 122 7.92 -22.44 8.61
C ASP A 122 7.40 -21.60 9.80
N TYR A 123 6.66 -20.50 9.54
CA TYR A 123 6.14 -19.67 10.62
C TYR A 123 4.79 -20.18 11.15
N PRO A 124 4.59 -20.25 12.48
CA PRO A 124 3.31 -20.64 13.06
C PRO A 124 2.22 -19.63 12.68
N GLN A 125 1.06 -20.19 12.28
CA GLN A 125 -0.16 -19.47 11.93
C GLN A 125 -0.51 -18.43 13.00
N GLY A 126 -0.62 -17.14 12.61
CA GLY A 126 -1.00 -16.03 13.51
C GLY A 126 -0.04 -14.83 13.53
N SER A 127 1.04 -14.86 12.76
CA SER A 127 1.97 -13.72 12.62
C SER A 127 1.51 -12.82 11.46
N PHE A 128 0.97 -11.65 11.75
CA PHE A 128 0.49 -10.69 10.75
C PHE A 128 1.61 -10.21 9.80
N PRO A 129 1.45 -10.25 8.46
CA PRO A 129 2.36 -9.60 7.53
C PRO A 129 1.84 -8.21 7.21
N ALA A 130 1.90 -7.31 8.18
CA ALA A 130 1.81 -5.88 7.91
C ALA A 130 2.84 -5.20 8.79
N TYR A 131 3.77 -4.49 8.16
CA TYR A 131 4.91 -3.82 8.78
C TYR A 131 6.03 -4.76 9.21
N THR A 132 6.82 -5.25 8.27
CA THR A 132 8.21 -5.61 8.57
C THR A 132 9.14 -4.72 7.75
N ASN A 133 9.95 -3.98 8.50
CA ASN A 133 10.90 -3.00 8.04
C ASN A 133 11.90 -3.65 7.07
N SER A 134 12.40 -2.90 6.09
CA SER A 134 13.37 -3.33 5.07
C SER A 134 14.57 -4.14 5.60
N PHE A 135 14.92 -3.97 6.88
CA PHE A 135 15.98 -4.71 7.56
C PHE A 135 15.70 -6.22 7.70
N SER A 136 14.44 -6.63 7.81
CA SER A 136 14.06 -8.04 7.97
C SER A 136 14.21 -8.85 6.68
N ARG A 137 14.10 -8.21 5.50
CA ARG A 137 14.35 -8.85 4.19
C ARG A 137 15.84 -9.09 3.92
N LEU A 138 16.75 -8.42 4.63
CA LEU A 138 18.20 -8.58 4.43
C LEU A 138 18.69 -9.97 4.87
N GLY A 139 18.04 -10.57 5.89
CA GLY A 139 18.29 -11.95 6.30
C GLY A 139 17.92 -12.94 5.20
N ASP A 140 16.81 -12.70 4.50
CA ASP A 140 16.34 -13.55 3.41
C ASP A 140 17.23 -13.41 2.17
N ILE A 141 17.65 -12.18 1.81
CA ILE A 141 18.55 -11.92 0.68
C ILE A 141 19.89 -12.67 0.86
N ARG A 142 20.49 -12.63 2.05
CA ARG A 142 21.74 -13.38 2.32
C ARG A 142 21.56 -14.90 2.20
N LYS A 143 20.37 -15.42 2.50
CA LYS A 143 20.05 -16.85 2.32
C LYS A 143 19.97 -17.21 0.83
N TYR A 144 19.38 -16.34 0.01
CA TYR A 144 19.37 -16.51 -1.46
C TYR A 144 20.78 -16.46 -2.08
N GLU A 145 21.61 -15.50 -1.65
CA GLU A 145 23.00 -15.37 -2.13
C GLU A 145 23.89 -16.56 -1.73
N THR A 146 23.57 -17.27 -0.65
CA THR A 146 24.35 -18.44 -0.23
C THR A 146 23.96 -19.71 -1.01
N TYR A 147 22.67 -19.86 -1.37
CA TYR A 147 22.15 -21.09 -1.98
C TYR A 147 22.39 -21.19 -3.49
N TYR A 148 22.33 -20.07 -4.24
CA TYR A 148 22.46 -20.09 -5.70
C TYR A 148 23.88 -20.38 -6.22
N PRO A 149 24.97 -19.85 -5.63
CA PRO A 149 26.33 -20.16 -6.09
C PRO A 149 26.71 -21.64 -5.90
N LEU A 150 26.15 -22.30 -4.88
CA LEU A 150 26.38 -23.73 -4.62
C LEU A 150 25.68 -24.64 -5.65
N ALA A 151 24.62 -24.15 -6.31
CA ALA A 151 23.92 -24.88 -7.36
C ALA A 151 24.67 -24.81 -8.70
N GLU A 152 25.39 -23.72 -8.97
CA GLU A 152 26.20 -23.57 -10.18
C GLU A 152 27.52 -24.36 -10.13
N LEU A 153 28.06 -24.60 -8.93
CA LEU A 153 29.27 -25.42 -8.70
C LEU A 153 29.06 -26.94 -8.82
N LYS A 154 27.83 -27.41 -9.07
CA LYS A 154 27.48 -28.83 -9.26
C LYS A 154 27.12 -29.21 -10.70
N ARG A 155 27.51 -28.42 -11.70
CA ARG A 155 27.52 -28.83 -13.11
C ARG A 155 28.91 -29.22 -13.58
#